data_AF-J3F9W6-F1
#
_entry.id   AF-J3F9W6-F1
#
_cell.length_a   1.000
_cell.length_b   1.000
_cell.length_c   1.000
_cell.angle_alpha   90.00
_cell.angle_beta   90.00
_cell.angle_gamma   90.00
#
_symmetry.space_group_name_H-M   'P 1'
#
loop_
_entity.id
_entity.type
_entity.pdbx_description
1 polymer ?
#
loop_
_entity_poly.entity_id
_entity_poly.type
_entity_poly.pdbx_seq_one_letter_code
_entity_poly.pdbx_strand_id
1 'polypeptide(L)'
;MNTPLSFEQQLSLLDERIEKSWADILENSRLVNAIREGSVSKALYAIYMIQTFHYTAHNARNQGLVGVRHADNPVYAKFCFEHAAQEVGHEKMALHDVMSLGLKNEVFDIPPALPATDVLIAYLYWISFTGNPLQRLGYSYWAENAYQFITPLIDSLSETLALKPAQLTFFIAHSDIDIEHFNEIKLMLQRTCKRQEDWDAIATVMETSLRLTGNMLEAVYEQFEAWQNGLAPRYDFLHALDNQ
;
A
#
# COMPACT_ATOMS: atom_id res chain seq x y z
N MET A 1 15.18 25.54 26.34
CA MET A 1 15.16 24.12 25.94
C MET A 1 13.71 23.69 25.97
N ASN A 2 13.14 23.31 24.82
CA ASN A 2 11.76 22.81 24.78
C ASN A 2 11.72 21.43 25.44
N THR A 3 10.71 21.18 26.27
CA THR A 3 10.46 19.87 26.87
C THR A 3 10.26 18.83 25.76
N PRO A 4 10.86 17.63 25.85
CA PRO A 4 10.59 16.55 24.91
C PRO A 4 9.10 16.24 24.85
N LEU A 5 8.58 16.02 23.64
CA LEU A 5 7.18 15.66 23.45
C LEU A 5 6.88 14.30 24.10
N SER A 6 5.68 14.16 24.66
CA SER A 6 5.17 12.87 25.13
C SER A 6 4.90 11.92 23.96
N PHE A 7 4.78 10.62 24.25
CA PHE A 7 4.43 9.62 23.25
C PHE A 7 3.11 9.97 22.52
N GLU A 8 2.08 10.37 23.27
CA GLU A 8 0.78 10.77 22.69
C GLU A 8 0.90 12.01 21.80
N GLN A 9 1.75 12.97 22.17
CA GLN A 9 2.01 14.14 21.34
C GLN A 9 2.74 13.75 20.05
N GLN A 10 3.65 12.78 20.09
CA GLN A 10 4.33 12.28 18.87
C GLN A 10 3.35 11.55 17.95
N LEU A 11 2.49 10.69 18.49
CA LEU A 11 1.45 10.01 17.71
C LEU A 11 0.50 11.02 17.04
N SER A 12 0.00 12.00 17.80
CA SER A 12 -0.86 13.06 17.26
C SER A 12 -0.19 13.81 16.10
N LEU A 13 1.12 14.06 16.18
CA LEU A 13 1.85 14.69 15.08
C LEU A 13 2.01 13.79 13.85
N LEU A 14 2.14 12.47 14.04
CA LEU A 14 2.13 11.53 12.92
C LEU A 14 0.74 11.50 12.27
N ASP A 15 -0.34 11.46 13.07
CA ASP A 15 -1.72 11.47 12.62
C ASP A 15 -2.05 12.73 11.81
N GLU A 16 -1.66 13.92 12.28
CA GLU A 16 -1.85 15.17 11.52
C GLU A 16 -1.14 15.16 10.15
N ARG A 17 0.05 14.56 10.08
CA ARG A 17 0.87 14.49 8.85
C ARG A 17 0.32 13.49 7.84
N ILE A 18 -0.10 12.31 8.31
CA ILE A 18 -0.68 11.28 7.45
C ILE A 18 -2.06 11.74 6.94
N GLU A 19 -2.89 12.37 7.78
CA GLU A 19 -4.18 12.94 7.36
C GLU A 19 -4.01 13.95 6.22
N LYS A 20 -3.03 14.85 6.33
CA LYS A 20 -2.71 15.81 5.26
C LYS A 20 -2.27 15.10 3.97
N SER A 21 -1.47 14.06 4.09
CA SER A 21 -0.97 13.29 2.92
C SER A 21 -2.10 12.50 2.24
N TRP A 22 -3.02 11.94 3.02
CA TRP A 22 -4.23 11.30 2.49
C TRP A 22 -5.15 12.32 1.83
N ALA A 23 -5.39 13.48 2.45
CA ALA A 23 -6.22 14.53 1.87
C ALA A 23 -5.72 14.93 0.48
N ASP A 24 -4.41 15.14 0.32
CA ASP A 24 -3.81 15.46 -0.99
C ASP A 24 -4.08 14.38 -2.05
N ILE A 25 -3.87 13.10 -1.71
CA ILE A 25 -4.14 11.98 -2.63
C ILE A 25 -5.63 11.88 -2.95
N LEU A 26 -6.48 11.98 -1.93
CA LEU A 26 -7.93 11.85 -2.06
C LEU A 26 -8.55 13.02 -2.84
N GLU A 27 -7.96 14.20 -2.82
CA GLU A 27 -8.43 15.37 -3.57
C GLU A 27 -7.93 15.37 -5.02
N ASN A 28 -6.67 14.99 -5.23
CA ASN A 28 -5.99 15.22 -6.51
C ASN A 28 -5.86 13.98 -7.39
N SER A 29 -6.05 12.77 -6.87
CA SER A 29 -5.87 11.57 -7.70
C SER A 29 -6.99 11.37 -8.72
N ARG A 30 -6.61 11.14 -9.98
CA ARG A 30 -7.55 10.85 -11.06
C ARG A 30 -8.27 9.51 -10.87
N LEU A 31 -7.60 8.51 -10.32
CA LEU A 31 -8.22 7.23 -9.98
C LEU A 31 -9.29 7.42 -8.89
N VAL A 32 -8.99 8.20 -7.85
CA VAL A 32 -9.95 8.49 -6.78
C VAL A 32 -11.15 9.27 -7.32
N ASN A 33 -10.92 10.27 -8.17
CA ASN A 33 -12.01 11.04 -8.79
C ASN A 33 -12.87 10.14 -9.69
N ALA A 34 -12.26 9.24 -10.46
CA ALA A 34 -13.03 8.28 -11.27
C ALA A 34 -13.93 7.37 -10.41
N ILE A 35 -13.45 6.90 -9.25
CA ILE A 35 -14.27 6.12 -8.30
C ILE A 35 -15.46 6.94 -7.83
N ARG A 36 -15.23 8.19 -7.39
CA ARG A 36 -16.29 9.08 -6.87
C ARG A 36 -17.33 9.46 -7.91
N GLU A 37 -16.91 9.60 -9.16
CA GLU A 37 -17.77 9.94 -10.30
C GLU A 37 -18.49 8.71 -10.88
N GLY A 38 -18.15 7.50 -10.44
CA GLY A 38 -18.68 6.25 -11.00
C GLY A 38 -18.18 5.96 -12.42
N SER A 39 -17.09 6.58 -12.85
CA SER A 39 -16.48 6.41 -14.19
C SER A 39 -15.40 5.32 -14.23
N VAL A 40 -15.43 4.39 -13.27
CA VAL A 40 -14.51 3.25 -13.15
C VAL A 40 -14.93 2.05 -14.00
N SER A 41 -13.96 1.18 -14.30
CA SER A 41 -14.18 -0.09 -15.00
C SER A 41 -13.42 -1.23 -14.33
N LYS A 42 -13.80 -2.48 -14.63
CA LYS A 42 -13.04 -3.66 -14.20
C LYS A 42 -11.60 -3.65 -14.74
N ALA A 43 -11.36 -3.08 -15.92
CA ALA A 43 -10.02 -2.94 -16.49
C ALA A 43 -9.15 -1.99 -15.65
N LEU A 44 -9.67 -0.81 -15.28
CA LEU A 44 -8.95 0.10 -14.38
C LEU A 44 -8.64 -0.57 -13.03
N TYR A 45 -9.61 -1.27 -12.45
CA TYR A 45 -9.41 -2.02 -11.21
C TYR A 45 -8.34 -3.11 -11.36
N ALA A 46 -8.34 -3.86 -12.47
CA ALA A 46 -7.33 -4.88 -12.74
C ALA A 46 -5.92 -4.28 -12.86
N ILE A 47 -5.76 -3.14 -13.56
CA ILE A 47 -4.46 -2.45 -13.68
C ILE A 47 -3.96 -2.04 -12.30
N TYR A 48 -4.84 -1.48 -11.46
CA TYR A 48 -4.52 -1.15 -10.06
C TYR A 48 -4.06 -2.39 -9.28
N MET A 49 -4.84 -3.47 -9.29
CA MET A 49 -4.53 -4.69 -8.54
C MET A 49 -3.25 -5.39 -9.01
N ILE A 50 -2.89 -5.27 -10.29
CA ILE A 50 -1.59 -5.76 -10.79
C ILE A 50 -0.43 -4.96 -10.17
N GLN A 51 -0.57 -3.64 -10.01
CA GLN A 51 0.45 -2.85 -9.32
C GLN A 51 0.49 -3.14 -7.81
N THR A 52 -0.67 -3.40 -7.20
CA THR A 52 -0.76 -3.89 -5.81
C THR A 52 -0.04 -5.22 -5.64
N PHE A 53 -0.26 -6.19 -6.54
CA PHE A 53 0.49 -7.44 -6.57
C PHE A 53 2.00 -7.21 -6.57
N HIS A 54 2.49 -6.31 -7.44
CA HIS A 54 3.91 -6.05 -7.58
C HIS A 54 4.54 -5.56 -6.28
N TYR A 55 4.04 -4.48 -5.67
CA TYR A 55 4.69 -3.96 -4.47
C TYR A 55 4.47 -4.85 -3.24
N THR A 56 3.28 -5.44 -3.07
CA THR A 56 2.98 -6.33 -1.92
C THR A 56 3.89 -7.56 -1.92
N ALA A 57 4.26 -8.09 -3.09
CA ALA A 57 5.19 -9.21 -3.20
C ALA A 57 6.56 -8.93 -2.54
N HIS A 58 6.90 -7.67 -2.31
CA HIS A 58 8.15 -7.25 -1.67
C HIS A 58 8.01 -6.87 -0.20
N ASN A 59 6.79 -6.74 0.36
CA ASN A 59 6.58 -6.26 1.73
C ASN A 59 7.21 -7.16 2.78
N ALA A 60 6.92 -8.47 2.75
CA ALA A 60 7.54 -9.45 3.65
C ALA A 60 9.08 -9.41 3.59
N ARG A 61 9.64 -9.26 2.39
CA ARG A 61 11.10 -9.26 2.16
C ARG A 61 11.76 -8.00 2.73
N ASN A 62 11.21 -6.82 2.42
CA ASN A 62 11.77 -5.56 2.91
C ASN A 62 11.53 -5.39 4.43
N GLN A 63 10.49 -6.01 5.00
CA GLN A 63 10.27 -6.09 6.46
C GLN A 63 11.32 -7.00 7.13
N GLY A 64 11.55 -8.19 6.57
CA GLY A 64 12.58 -9.11 7.06
C GLY A 64 13.99 -8.51 6.98
N LEU A 65 14.27 -7.70 5.97
CA LEU A 65 15.55 -7.00 5.82
C LEU A 65 15.86 -6.06 7.00
N VAL A 66 14.85 -5.38 7.56
CA VAL A 66 15.01 -4.57 8.77
C VAL A 66 15.41 -5.45 9.95
N GLY A 67 14.77 -6.61 10.11
CA GLY A 67 15.07 -7.57 11.18
C GLY A 67 16.51 -8.09 11.11
N VAL A 68 17.01 -8.40 9.91
CA VAL A 68 18.42 -8.81 9.70
C VAL A 68 19.38 -7.68 10.10
N ARG A 69 19.03 -6.43 9.76
CA ARG A 69 19.88 -5.27 10.00
C ARG A 69 19.90 -4.85 11.48
N HIS A 70 18.79 -4.99 12.19
CA HIS A 70 18.63 -4.53 13.58
C HIS A 70 18.59 -5.69 14.58
N ALA A 71 19.47 -6.68 14.38
CA ALA A 71 19.56 -7.87 15.22
C ALA A 71 20.03 -7.58 16.66
N ASP A 72 20.59 -6.40 16.92
CA ASP A 72 21.04 -5.93 18.23
C ASP A 72 19.90 -5.57 19.19
N ASN A 73 18.68 -5.36 18.66
CA ASN A 73 17.46 -5.21 19.44
C ASN A 73 16.53 -6.41 19.20
N PRO A 74 16.60 -7.47 20.04
CA PRO A 74 15.85 -8.70 19.82
C PRO A 74 14.34 -8.52 19.77
N VAL A 75 13.79 -7.54 20.49
CA VAL A 75 12.34 -7.28 20.51
C VAL A 75 11.89 -6.75 19.14
N TYR A 76 12.61 -5.78 18.58
CA TYR A 76 12.25 -5.23 17.27
C TYR A 76 12.57 -6.19 16.13
N ALA A 77 13.69 -6.90 16.19
CA ALA A 77 14.03 -7.92 15.20
C ALA A 77 12.97 -9.04 15.15
N LYS A 78 12.51 -9.51 16.33
CA LYS A 78 11.43 -10.49 16.41
C LYS A 78 10.14 -9.98 15.77
N PHE A 79 9.71 -8.76 16.12
CA PHE A 79 8.56 -8.10 15.49
C PHE A 79 8.71 -8.06 13.96
N CYS A 80 9.89 -7.67 13.45
CA CYS A 80 10.13 -7.63 12.01
C CYS A 80 9.97 -9.01 11.35
N PHE A 81 10.46 -10.09 11.95
CA PHE A 81 10.32 -11.41 11.35
C PHE A 81 8.91 -11.98 11.46
N GLU A 82 8.20 -11.73 12.56
CA GLU A 82 6.80 -12.15 12.73
C GLU A 82 5.88 -11.43 11.74
N HIS A 83 6.00 -10.10 11.65
CA HIS A 83 5.23 -9.31 10.69
C HIS A 83 5.59 -9.63 9.24
N ALA A 84 6.86 -9.92 8.94
CA ALA A 84 7.26 -10.41 7.63
C ALA A 84 6.59 -11.74 7.29
N ALA A 85 6.48 -12.67 8.25
CA ALA A 85 5.87 -13.97 8.05
C ALA A 85 4.35 -13.87 7.80
N GLN A 86 3.66 -12.95 8.48
CA GLN A 86 2.25 -12.66 8.23
C GLN A 86 2.01 -12.16 6.80
N GLU A 87 2.87 -11.27 6.31
CA GLU A 87 2.75 -10.67 4.96
C GLU A 87 3.08 -11.63 3.80
N VAL A 88 3.65 -12.82 4.06
CA VAL A 88 4.05 -13.75 2.99
C VAL A 88 2.82 -14.25 2.24
N GLY A 89 2.77 -13.99 0.94
CA GLY A 89 1.73 -14.53 0.06
C GLY A 89 0.52 -13.62 -0.11
N HIS A 90 0.47 -12.47 0.58
CA HIS A 90 -0.63 -11.51 0.44
C HIS A 90 -0.78 -10.98 -0.99
N GLU A 91 0.31 -10.93 -1.77
CA GLU A 91 0.27 -10.57 -3.19
C GLU A 91 -0.65 -11.49 -4.00
N LYS A 92 -0.79 -12.76 -3.59
CA LYS A 92 -1.64 -13.73 -4.29
C LYS A 92 -3.12 -13.40 -4.17
N MET A 93 -3.54 -12.69 -3.12
CA MET A 93 -4.91 -12.20 -3.00
C MET A 93 -5.20 -11.16 -4.07
N ALA A 94 -4.27 -10.23 -4.30
CA ALA A 94 -4.40 -9.23 -5.36
C ALA A 94 -4.47 -9.88 -6.76
N LEU A 95 -3.60 -10.87 -7.03
CA LEU A 95 -3.66 -11.61 -8.29
C LEU A 95 -4.95 -12.44 -8.40
N HIS A 96 -5.40 -13.07 -7.32
CA HIS A 96 -6.67 -13.81 -7.28
C HIS A 96 -7.86 -12.92 -7.63
N ASP A 97 -7.89 -11.69 -7.12
CA ASP A 97 -8.95 -10.72 -7.41
C ASP A 97 -8.98 -10.37 -8.91
N VAL A 98 -7.82 -10.12 -9.53
CA VAL A 98 -7.71 -9.91 -11.00
C VAL A 98 -8.27 -11.09 -11.77
N MET A 99 -7.85 -12.32 -11.45
CA MET A 99 -8.35 -13.52 -12.13
C MET A 99 -9.86 -13.67 -11.96
N SER A 100 -10.39 -13.31 -10.78
CA SER A 100 -11.80 -13.42 -10.44
C SER A 100 -12.69 -12.35 -11.09
N LEU A 101 -12.14 -11.37 -11.81
CA LEU A 101 -12.90 -10.40 -12.61
C LEU A 101 -13.52 -11.00 -13.88
N GLY A 102 -13.18 -12.24 -14.23
CA GLY A 102 -13.59 -12.88 -15.48
C GLY A 102 -12.43 -13.45 -16.29
N LEU A 103 -11.20 -13.37 -15.78
CA LEU A 103 -9.97 -13.72 -16.49
C LEU A 103 -9.44 -15.13 -16.17
N LYS A 104 -10.20 -15.96 -15.42
CA LYS A 104 -9.76 -17.33 -15.03
C LYS A 104 -9.37 -18.24 -16.20
N ASN A 105 -9.96 -18.02 -17.37
CA ASN A 105 -9.69 -18.80 -18.58
C ASN A 105 -8.73 -18.08 -19.55
N GLU A 106 -8.33 -16.86 -19.24
CA GLU A 106 -7.39 -16.10 -20.06
C GLU A 106 -5.96 -16.50 -19.72
N VAL A 107 -5.14 -16.65 -20.76
CA VAL A 107 -3.71 -16.89 -20.60
C VAL A 107 -2.99 -15.58 -20.88
N PHE A 108 -2.48 -14.95 -19.82
CA PHE A 108 -1.68 -13.73 -19.93
C PHE A 108 -0.47 -13.81 -18.99
N ASP A 109 0.63 -13.22 -19.43
CA ASP A 109 1.77 -12.96 -18.54
C ASP A 109 1.44 -11.74 -17.68
N ILE A 110 1.75 -11.80 -16.38
CA ILE A 110 1.62 -10.64 -15.51
C ILE A 110 2.52 -9.53 -16.06
N PRO A 111 1.96 -8.37 -16.47
CA PRO A 111 2.76 -7.28 -17.00
C PRO A 111 3.80 -6.85 -15.97
N PRO A 112 5.01 -6.43 -16.37
CA PRO A 112 5.99 -5.90 -15.42
C PRO A 112 5.42 -4.77 -14.56
N ALA A 113 6.07 -4.45 -13.44
CA ALA A 113 5.69 -3.28 -12.66
C ALA A 113 5.75 -1.99 -13.50
N LEU A 114 4.95 -1.00 -13.15
CA LEU A 114 5.10 0.34 -13.69
C LEU A 114 6.31 1.03 -13.04
N PRO A 115 6.97 1.98 -13.73
CA PRO A 115 8.10 2.69 -13.15
C PRO A 115 7.81 3.33 -11.79
N ALA A 116 6.60 3.88 -11.59
CA ALA A 116 6.20 4.43 -10.29
C ALA A 116 6.14 3.36 -9.18
N THR A 117 5.67 2.15 -9.51
CA THR A 117 5.64 1.00 -8.60
C THR A 117 7.06 0.50 -8.30
N ASP A 118 7.94 0.42 -9.30
CA ASP A 118 9.35 0.08 -9.11
C ASP A 118 10.06 1.10 -8.21
N VAL A 119 9.75 2.39 -8.34
CA VAL A 119 10.30 3.44 -7.46
C VAL A 119 9.82 3.25 -6.02
N LEU A 120 8.55 2.91 -5.78
CA LEU A 120 8.05 2.57 -4.44
C LEU A 120 8.78 1.35 -3.88
N ILE A 121 8.90 0.26 -4.66
CA ILE A 121 9.60 -0.96 -4.25
C ILE A 121 11.05 -0.64 -3.89
N ALA A 122 11.78 0.06 -4.77
CA ALA A 122 13.17 0.43 -4.56
C ALA A 122 13.34 1.30 -3.31
N TYR A 123 12.45 2.27 -3.10
CA TYR A 123 12.44 3.11 -1.91
C TYR A 123 12.27 2.29 -0.64
N LEU A 124 11.29 1.36 -0.60
CA LEU A 124 11.05 0.51 0.57
C LEU A 124 12.26 -0.38 0.90
N TYR A 125 12.92 -0.97 -0.09
CA TYR A 125 14.18 -1.70 0.18
C TYR A 125 15.30 -0.79 0.67
N TRP A 126 15.44 0.40 0.05
CA TRP A 126 16.48 1.35 0.42
C TRP A 126 16.35 1.79 1.87
N ILE A 127 15.14 2.17 2.30
CA ILE A 127 14.89 2.59 3.68
C ILE A 127 14.93 1.42 4.67
N SER A 128 14.66 0.19 4.23
CA SER A 128 14.83 -1.00 5.08
C SER A 128 16.31 -1.31 5.34
N PHE A 129 17.18 -1.04 4.37
CA PHE A 129 18.60 -1.36 4.46
C PHE A 129 19.49 -0.22 4.99
N THR A 130 19.05 1.03 4.88
CA THR A 130 19.88 2.21 5.19
C THR A 130 19.23 3.12 6.24
N GLY A 131 19.93 4.17 6.69
CA GLY A 131 19.33 5.19 7.58
C GLY A 131 18.96 4.69 8.98
N ASN A 132 17.92 5.27 9.58
CA ASN A 132 17.46 4.85 10.92
C ASN A 132 16.73 3.50 10.81
N PRO A 133 17.08 2.45 11.59
CA PRO A 133 16.42 1.15 11.48
C PRO A 133 14.92 1.17 11.80
N LEU A 134 14.43 2.17 12.53
CA LEU A 134 13.01 2.31 12.89
C LEU A 134 12.18 2.97 11.79
N GLN A 135 12.82 3.59 10.78
CA GLN A 135 12.12 4.45 9.81
C GLN A 135 11.06 3.71 8.98
N ARG A 136 11.23 2.39 8.75
CA ARG A 136 10.22 1.57 8.06
C ARG A 136 8.89 1.51 8.82
N LEU A 137 8.88 1.73 10.14
CA LEU A 137 7.62 1.85 10.90
C LEU A 137 6.74 2.97 10.37
N GLY A 138 7.29 3.99 9.69
CA GLY A 138 6.49 5.03 9.04
C GLY A 138 5.63 4.49 7.90
N TYR A 139 6.16 3.55 7.10
CA TYR A 139 5.38 2.87 6.06
C TYR A 139 4.28 2.00 6.68
N SER A 140 4.64 1.17 7.67
CA SER A 140 3.67 0.35 8.40
C SER A 140 2.59 1.20 9.08
N TYR A 141 2.94 2.36 9.63
CA TYR A 141 1.99 3.22 10.34
C TYR A 141 0.82 3.66 9.46
N TRP A 142 1.08 4.11 8.24
CA TRP A 142 -0.01 4.51 7.36
C TRP A 142 -0.69 3.32 6.69
N ALA A 143 0.06 2.26 6.37
CA ALA A 143 -0.49 1.08 5.70
C ALA A 143 -1.54 0.38 6.57
N GLU A 144 -1.21 0.06 7.82
CA GLU A 144 -2.12 -0.60 8.78
C GLU A 144 -3.25 0.35 9.27
N ASN A 145 -3.18 1.63 8.92
CA ASN A 145 -4.17 2.64 9.29
C ASN A 145 -4.92 3.20 8.06
N ALA A 146 -4.73 2.59 6.89
CA ALA A 146 -5.23 3.11 5.61
C ALA A 146 -6.75 2.96 5.48
N TYR A 147 -7.34 1.91 6.06
CA TYR A 147 -8.73 1.54 5.83
C TYR A 147 -9.74 2.60 6.24
N GLN A 148 -9.48 3.37 7.29
CA GLN A 148 -10.35 4.49 7.65
C GLN A 148 -10.45 5.55 6.54
N PHE A 149 -9.44 5.67 5.68
CA PHE A 149 -9.39 6.63 4.58
C PHE A 149 -9.97 6.05 3.27
N ILE A 150 -9.77 4.75 3.03
CA ILE A 150 -10.07 4.13 1.72
C ILE A 150 -11.35 3.29 1.70
N THR A 151 -11.91 2.87 2.84
CA THR A 151 -13.16 2.07 2.88
C THR A 151 -14.29 2.71 2.07
N PRO A 152 -14.58 4.03 2.17
CA PRO A 152 -15.63 4.65 1.35
C PRO A 152 -15.38 4.54 -0.17
N LEU A 153 -14.10 4.52 -0.59
CA LEU A 153 -13.74 4.33 -2.00
C LEU A 153 -13.92 2.88 -2.44
N ILE A 154 -13.53 1.92 -1.58
CA ILE A 154 -13.71 0.49 -1.83
C ILE A 154 -15.19 0.15 -1.95
N ASP A 155 -16.03 0.70 -1.08
CA ASP A 155 -17.48 0.51 -1.12
C ASP A 155 -18.08 1.06 -2.42
N SER A 156 -17.75 2.31 -2.77
CA SER A 156 -18.19 2.95 -4.02
C SER A 156 -17.74 2.19 -5.26
N LEU A 157 -16.49 1.69 -5.28
CA LEU A 157 -15.95 0.88 -6.36
C LEU A 157 -16.70 -0.47 -6.47
N SER A 158 -16.90 -1.13 -5.33
CA SER A 158 -17.61 -2.41 -5.25
C SER A 158 -19.04 -2.30 -5.75
N GLU A 159 -19.77 -1.26 -5.33
CA GLU A 159 -21.13 -0.98 -5.79
C GLU A 159 -21.16 -0.68 -7.30
N THR A 160 -20.29 0.22 -7.78
CA THR A 160 -20.27 0.64 -9.19
C THR A 160 -19.97 -0.53 -10.13
N LEU A 161 -19.03 -1.40 -9.75
CA LEU A 161 -18.61 -2.54 -10.58
C LEU A 161 -19.36 -3.84 -10.26
N ALA A 162 -20.31 -3.79 -9.32
CA ALA A 162 -21.02 -4.95 -8.77
C ALA A 162 -20.06 -6.10 -8.37
N LEU A 163 -18.96 -5.75 -7.69
CA LEU A 163 -17.96 -6.71 -7.25
C LEU A 163 -18.51 -7.62 -6.14
N LYS A 164 -18.13 -8.88 -6.20
CA LYS A 164 -18.41 -9.89 -5.19
C LYS A 164 -17.24 -9.95 -4.20
N PRO A 165 -17.45 -10.47 -2.98
CA PRO A 165 -16.36 -10.66 -2.01
C PRO A 165 -15.15 -11.45 -2.56
N ALA A 166 -15.39 -12.39 -3.48
CA ALA A 166 -14.33 -13.16 -4.15
C ALA A 166 -13.47 -12.32 -5.12
N GLN A 167 -13.80 -11.05 -5.35
CA GLN A 167 -13.08 -10.09 -6.21
C GLN A 167 -12.49 -8.94 -5.38
N LEU A 168 -12.58 -9.02 -4.04
CA LEU A 168 -12.10 -8.02 -3.08
C LEU A 168 -11.33 -8.70 -1.94
N THR A 169 -10.78 -9.90 -2.18
CA THR A 169 -10.16 -10.72 -1.14
C THR A 169 -8.95 -10.04 -0.51
N PHE A 170 -8.18 -9.28 -1.30
CA PHE A 170 -7.07 -8.47 -0.78
C PHE A 170 -7.57 -7.45 0.23
N PHE A 171 -8.64 -6.72 -0.10
CA PHE A 171 -9.12 -5.66 0.77
C PHE A 171 -9.79 -6.18 2.04
N ILE A 172 -10.59 -7.24 1.92
CA ILE A 172 -11.28 -7.87 3.07
C ILE A 172 -10.26 -8.42 4.07
N ALA A 173 -9.18 -9.05 3.58
CA ALA A 173 -8.16 -9.61 4.45
C ALA A 173 -7.48 -8.54 5.31
N HIS A 174 -7.15 -7.37 4.76
CA HIS A 174 -6.50 -6.33 5.58
C HIS A 174 -7.54 -5.52 6.38
N SER A 175 -8.80 -5.35 5.95
CA SER A 175 -9.79 -4.65 6.79
C SER A 175 -10.06 -5.32 8.14
N ASP A 176 -10.07 -6.66 8.17
CA ASP A 176 -10.39 -7.44 9.38
C ASP A 176 -9.20 -7.56 10.35
N ILE A 177 -7.96 -7.43 9.85
CA ILE A 177 -6.72 -7.69 10.61
C ILE A 177 -6.08 -6.38 11.11
N ASP A 178 -6.29 -5.26 10.42
CA ASP A 178 -5.50 -4.03 10.57
C ASP A 178 -5.60 -3.34 11.95
N ILE A 179 -6.71 -3.49 12.70
CA ILE A 179 -6.80 -2.87 14.04
C ILE A 179 -5.76 -3.47 15.00
N GLU A 180 -5.53 -4.79 14.92
CA GLU A 180 -4.56 -5.46 15.77
C GLU A 180 -3.14 -5.08 15.36
N HIS A 181 -2.82 -5.14 14.06
CA HIS A 181 -1.51 -4.73 13.54
C HIS A 181 -1.18 -3.27 13.85
N PHE A 182 -2.12 -2.35 13.67
CA PHE A 182 -1.88 -0.94 13.99
C PHE A 182 -1.57 -0.72 15.48
N ASN A 183 -2.20 -1.50 16.38
CA ASN A 183 -1.85 -1.48 17.80
C ASN A 183 -0.44 -2.05 18.05
N GLU A 184 -0.01 -3.07 17.32
CA GLU A 184 1.36 -3.58 17.38
C GLU A 184 2.39 -2.55 16.90
N ILE A 185 2.09 -1.79 15.83
CA ILE A 185 2.93 -0.68 15.37
C ILE A 185 3.09 0.36 16.49
N LYS A 186 2.00 0.82 17.11
CA LYS A 186 2.06 1.78 18.23
C LYS A 186 2.87 1.24 19.40
N LEU A 187 2.71 -0.03 19.74
CA LEU A 187 3.50 -0.67 20.79
C LEU A 187 5.00 -0.68 20.46
N MET A 188 5.36 -0.95 19.19
CA MET A 188 6.76 -0.89 18.75
C MET A 188 7.30 0.53 18.83
N LEU A 189 6.57 1.53 18.33
CA LEU A 189 6.95 2.94 18.45
C LEU A 189 7.25 3.32 19.90
N GLN A 190 6.37 2.97 20.83
CA GLN A 190 6.54 3.26 22.26
C GLN A 190 7.79 2.59 22.85
N ARG A 191 8.05 1.34 22.44
CA ARG A 191 9.16 0.54 22.97
C ARG A 191 10.51 0.95 22.39
N THR A 192 10.58 1.35 21.12
CA THR A 192 11.84 1.53 20.39
C THR A 192 12.24 2.99 20.20
N CYS A 193 11.32 3.92 20.00
CA CYS A 193 11.66 5.32 19.72
C CYS A 193 12.10 6.02 21.02
N LYS A 194 13.36 6.45 21.08
CA LYS A 194 13.94 7.10 22.28
C LYS A 194 14.37 8.55 22.03
N ARG A 195 14.60 8.91 20.77
CA ARG A 195 15.12 10.22 20.37
C ARG A 195 14.18 10.85 19.35
N GLN A 196 14.17 12.18 19.28
CA GLN A 196 13.38 12.91 18.29
C GLN A 196 13.75 12.49 16.85
N GLU A 197 15.03 12.22 16.59
CA GLU A 197 15.53 11.71 15.30
C GLU A 197 14.84 10.41 14.84
N ASP A 198 14.36 9.58 15.78
CA ASP A 198 13.63 8.35 15.43
C ASP A 198 12.25 8.69 14.87
N TRP A 199 11.54 9.59 15.54
CA TRP A 199 10.24 10.11 15.10
C TRP A 199 10.32 10.86 13.78
N ASP A 200 11.34 11.70 13.61
CA ASP A 200 11.55 12.48 12.39
C ASP A 200 11.81 11.56 11.18
N ALA A 201 12.60 10.50 11.36
CA ALA A 201 12.86 9.51 10.31
C ALA A 201 11.59 8.72 9.94
N ILE A 202 10.78 8.35 10.94
CA ILE A 202 9.50 7.66 10.76
C ILE A 202 8.51 8.55 9.99
N ALA A 203 8.35 9.80 10.40
CA ALA A 203 7.47 10.76 9.73
C ALA A 203 7.90 10.97 8.26
N THR A 204 9.20 11.10 8.01
CA THR A 204 9.75 11.27 6.65
C THR A 204 9.42 10.08 5.75
N VAL A 205 9.59 8.85 6.26
CA VAL A 205 9.29 7.64 5.48
C VAL A 205 7.79 7.46 5.29
N MET A 206 6.99 7.76 6.30
CA MET A 206 5.53 7.72 6.23
C MET A 206 5.01 8.61 5.10
N GLU A 207 5.35 9.90 5.12
CA GLU A 207 4.94 10.87 4.10
C GLU A 207 5.47 10.50 2.71
N THR A 208 6.76 10.13 2.62
CA THR A 208 7.38 9.82 1.32
C THR A 208 6.80 8.56 0.70
N SER A 209 6.63 7.48 1.47
CA SER A 209 6.09 6.23 0.95
C SER A 209 4.62 6.38 0.54
N LEU A 210 3.81 7.11 1.31
CA LEU A 210 2.42 7.42 0.94
C LEU A 210 2.35 8.25 -0.34
N ARG A 211 3.22 9.27 -0.51
CA ARG A 211 3.30 10.06 -1.75
C ARG A 211 3.72 9.20 -2.96
N LEU A 212 4.67 8.28 -2.77
CA LEU A 212 5.07 7.36 -3.84
C LEU A 212 3.93 6.40 -4.21
N THR A 213 3.11 5.97 -3.26
CA THR A 213 1.85 5.26 -3.54
C THR A 213 0.88 6.12 -4.33
N GLY A 214 0.73 7.41 -4.00
CA GLY A 214 -0.06 8.36 -4.79
C GLY A 214 0.42 8.47 -6.25
N ASN A 215 1.74 8.56 -6.47
CA ASN A 215 2.31 8.54 -7.82
C ASN A 215 2.03 7.23 -8.58
N MET A 216 1.98 6.10 -7.87
CA MET A 216 1.57 4.83 -8.46
C MET A 216 0.10 4.86 -8.92
N LEU A 217 -0.81 5.48 -8.16
CA LEU A 217 -2.22 5.63 -8.57
C LEU A 217 -2.33 6.45 -9.86
N GLU A 218 -1.53 7.51 -10.00
CA GLU A 218 -1.49 8.30 -11.23
C GLU A 218 -0.96 7.50 -12.42
N ALA A 219 0.14 6.75 -12.23
CA ALA A 219 0.67 5.89 -13.29
C ALA A 219 -0.33 4.80 -13.72
N VAL A 220 -1.13 4.26 -12.79
CA VAL A 220 -2.23 3.34 -13.10
C VAL A 220 -3.25 4.00 -14.00
N TYR A 221 -3.69 5.22 -13.67
CA TYR A 221 -4.68 5.94 -14.46
C TYR A 221 -4.16 6.30 -15.86
N GLU A 222 -2.91 6.74 -15.99
CA GLU A 222 -2.27 6.99 -17.30
C GLU A 222 -2.25 5.75 -18.18
N GLN A 223 -1.96 4.59 -17.60
CA GLN A 223 -1.97 3.33 -18.34
C GLN A 223 -3.38 2.89 -18.72
N PHE A 224 -4.38 3.19 -17.89
CA PHE A 224 -5.78 2.96 -18.24
C PHE A 224 -6.21 3.83 -19.42
N GLU A 225 -5.88 5.12 -19.43
CA GLU A 225 -6.13 6.00 -20.58
C GLU A 225 -5.40 5.52 -21.84
N ALA A 226 -4.13 5.13 -21.71
CA ALA A 226 -3.37 4.57 -22.82
C ALA A 226 -4.01 3.28 -23.35
N TRP A 227 -4.48 2.39 -22.47
CA TRP A 227 -5.19 1.17 -22.85
C TRP A 227 -6.49 1.47 -23.60
N GLN A 228 -7.31 2.40 -23.11
CA GLN A 228 -8.54 2.83 -23.81
C GLN A 228 -8.27 3.36 -25.22
N ASN A 229 -7.08 3.91 -25.46
CA ASN A 229 -6.65 4.43 -26.76
C ASN A 229 -5.84 3.42 -27.60
N GLY A 230 -5.70 2.16 -27.16
CA GLY A 230 -4.94 1.12 -27.86
C GLY A 230 -3.41 1.32 -27.83
N LEU A 231 -2.90 2.08 -26.86
CA LEU A 231 -1.49 2.45 -26.70
C LEU A 231 -0.79 1.70 -25.55
N ALA A 232 -1.46 0.77 -24.88
CA ALA A 232 -0.89 -0.02 -23.79
C ALA A 232 -1.02 -1.55 -24.06
N PRO A 233 -0.29 -2.10 -25.04
CA PRO A 233 -0.41 -3.49 -25.47
C PRO A 233 -0.15 -4.52 -24.36
N ARG A 234 0.57 -4.10 -23.30
CA ARG A 234 0.80 -4.90 -22.10
C ARG A 234 -0.48 -5.27 -21.35
N TYR A 235 -1.61 -4.62 -21.64
CA TYR A 235 -2.91 -4.85 -21.01
C TYR A 235 -3.97 -5.34 -22.00
N ASP A 236 -3.60 -5.80 -23.21
CA ASP A 236 -4.55 -6.23 -24.25
C ASP A 236 -5.49 -7.36 -23.77
N PHE A 237 -5.03 -8.21 -22.86
CA PHE A 237 -5.84 -9.28 -22.27
C PHE A 237 -7.06 -8.74 -21.49
N LEU A 238 -7.06 -7.47 -21.07
CA LEU A 238 -8.20 -6.86 -20.39
C LEU A 238 -9.39 -6.62 -21.32
N HIS A 239 -9.23 -6.65 -22.65
CA HIS A 239 -10.36 -6.62 -23.59
C HIS A 239 -11.29 -7.84 -23.44
N ALA A 240 -10.82 -8.93 -22.81
CA ALA A 240 -11.69 -10.04 -22.43
C ALA A 240 -12.78 -9.62 -21.42
N LEU A 241 -12.58 -8.54 -20.67
CA LEU A 241 -13.55 -7.98 -19.71
C LEU A 241 -14.64 -7.15 -20.38
N ASP A 242 -14.41 -6.64 -21.60
CA ASP A 242 -15.42 -5.86 -22.36
C ASP A 242 -16.55 -6.75 -22.91
N ASN A 243 -16.30 -8.07 -22.98
CA ASN A 243 -17.20 -9.06 -23.58
C ASN A 243 -18.06 -9.83 -22.54
N GLN A 244 -18.08 -9.40 -21.28
CA GLN A 244 -18.75 -10.08 -20.15
C GLN A 244 -19.76 -9.19 -19.43
#